data_AF-A0A6M0S427-F1
#
_entry.id   AF-A0A6M0S427-F1
#
_cell.length_a   1.000
_cell.length_b   1.000
_cell.length_c   1.000
_cell.angle_alpha   90.00
_cell.angle_beta   90.00
_cell.angle_gamma   90.00
#
_symmetry.space_group_name_H-M   'P 1'
#
loop_
_entity.id
_entity.type
_entity.pdbx_description
1 polymer ?
#
loop_
_entity_poly.entity_id
_entity_poly.type
_entity_poly.pdbx_seq_one_letter_code
_entity_poly.pdbx_strand_id
1 'polypeptide(L)'
;MASQCLFYPLRSVIRCMVKAHLTVAPEAYESGLVWDEALFTELTSTFLQPSVQPLLASPFASRDEAAIVEGQLAQSLVNSYRRILRQRQDVRVQQLNALL
;
A
#
# COMPACT_ATOMS: atom_id res chain seq x y z
N MET A 1 6.76 32.55 -20.25
CA MET A 1 5.74 31.50 -20.02
C MET A 1 6.17 30.76 -18.77
N ALA A 2 5.43 30.87 -17.67
CA ALA A 2 5.78 30.16 -16.43
C ALA A 2 5.49 28.67 -16.64
N SER A 3 6.51 27.81 -16.51
CA SER A 3 6.32 26.37 -16.44
C SER A 3 5.41 26.07 -15.25
N GLN A 4 4.19 25.60 -15.50
CA GLN A 4 3.33 25.11 -14.42
C GLN A 4 4.01 23.88 -13.82
N CYS A 5 4.41 23.97 -12.56
CA CYS A 5 4.87 22.81 -11.82
C CYS A 5 3.67 21.89 -11.59
N LEU A 6 3.65 20.74 -12.28
CA LEU A 6 2.67 19.69 -12.05
C LEU A 6 3.17 18.78 -10.93
N PHE A 7 2.34 18.57 -9.92
CA PHE A 7 2.66 17.69 -8.79
C PHE A 7 1.94 16.36 -8.96
N TYR A 8 2.67 15.26 -8.77
CA TYR A 8 2.13 13.91 -8.91
C TYR A 8 2.46 13.10 -7.66
N PRO A 9 1.53 12.23 -7.19
CA PRO A 9 1.83 11.28 -6.14
C PRO A 9 2.93 10.31 -6.59
N LEU A 10 3.93 10.10 -5.73
CA LEU A 10 5.09 9.30 -6.03
C LEU A 10 4.96 7.88 -5.47
N ARG A 11 5.03 6.89 -6.36
CA ARG A 11 4.99 5.46 -6.00
C ARG A 11 6.05 5.09 -4.95
N SER A 12 7.24 5.64 -5.08
CA SER A 12 8.34 5.39 -4.13
C SER A 12 8.04 5.91 -2.73
N VAL A 13 7.43 7.10 -2.63
CA VAL A 13 7.02 7.71 -1.36
C VAL A 13 5.92 6.88 -0.72
N ILE A 14 4.89 6.51 -1.49
CA ILE A 14 3.80 5.64 -1.02
C ILE A 14 4.36 4.30 -0.49
N ARG A 15 5.22 3.61 -1.27
CA ARG A 15 5.85 2.34 -0.85
C ARG A 15 6.66 2.49 0.43
N CYS A 16 7.43 3.58 0.56
CA CYS A 16 8.23 3.85 1.74
C CYS A 16 7.34 4.04 2.98
N MET A 17 6.27 4.85 2.87
CA MET A 17 5.32 5.07 3.96
C MET A 17 4.64 3.77 4.40
N VAL A 18 4.18 2.94 3.45
CA VAL A 18 3.57 1.65 3.76
C VAL A 18 4.56 0.74 4.50
N LYS A 19 5.79 0.62 3.99
CA LYS A 19 6.83 -0.21 4.62
C LYS A 19 7.15 0.29 6.02
N ALA A 20 7.27 1.60 6.24
CA ALA A 20 7.48 2.19 7.55
C ALA A 20 6.33 1.85 8.51
N HIS A 21 5.07 2.04 8.09
CA HIS A 21 3.89 1.70 8.90
C HIS A 21 3.80 0.22 9.28
N LEU A 22 4.26 -0.67 8.40
CA LEU A 22 4.19 -2.12 8.61
C LEU A 22 5.40 -2.69 9.34
N THR A 23 6.51 -1.97 9.47
CA THR A 23 7.75 -2.48 10.09
C THR A 23 8.18 -1.73 11.35
N VAL A 24 7.87 -0.43 11.46
CA VAL A 24 8.34 0.44 12.56
C VAL A 24 7.30 0.60 13.68
N ALA A 25 6.06 0.13 13.50
CA ALA A 25 5.01 0.19 14.53
C ALA A 25 4.83 -1.17 15.25
N PRO A 26 5.66 -1.49 16.27
CA PRO A 26 5.54 -2.74 17.03
C PRO A 26 4.20 -2.85 17.80
N GLU A 27 3.55 -1.72 18.10
CA GLU A 27 2.27 -1.68 18.84
C GLU A 27 1.05 -2.08 18.01
N ALA A 28 1.18 -2.15 16.67
CA ALA A 28 0.09 -2.49 15.75
C ALA A 28 0.25 -3.85 15.07
N TYR A 29 1.32 -4.59 15.37
CA TYR A 29 1.37 -6.01 15.08
C TYR A 29 0.43 -6.70 16.06
N GLU A 30 -0.79 -6.99 15.59
CA GLU A 30 -1.56 -8.07 16.22
C GLU A 30 -0.62 -9.26 16.37
N SER A 31 -0.45 -9.69 17.62
CA SER A 31 0.47 -10.74 18.02
C SER A 31 0.34 -11.95 17.07
N GLY A 32 1.35 -12.20 16.26
CA GLY A 32 1.43 -13.37 15.39
C GLY A 32 1.37 -13.12 13.88
N LEU A 33 1.16 -11.89 13.40
CA LEU A 33 1.42 -11.58 11.99
C LEU A 33 2.95 -11.49 11.79
N VAL A 34 3.47 -12.01 10.68
CA VAL A 34 4.90 -11.93 10.32
C VAL A 34 5.02 -11.10 9.04
N TRP A 35 6.04 -10.25 8.96
CA TRP A 35 6.35 -9.50 7.74
C TRP A 35 6.62 -10.46 6.58
N ASP A 36 5.80 -10.34 5.54
CA ASP A 36 5.94 -11.02 4.26
C ASP A 36 6.32 -10.00 3.18
N GLU A 37 7.60 -9.96 2.82
CA GLU A 37 8.15 -9.07 1.78
C GLU A 37 7.63 -9.42 0.38
N ALA A 38 7.35 -10.69 0.11
CA ALA A 38 6.86 -11.14 -1.19
C ALA A 38 5.43 -10.63 -1.41
N LEU A 39 4.56 -10.82 -0.41
CA LEU A 39 3.21 -10.24 -0.42
C LEU A 39 3.26 -8.72 -0.56
N PHE A 40 4.14 -8.04 0.19
CA PHE A 40 4.27 -6.59 0.10
C PHE A 40 4.67 -6.14 -1.31
N THR A 41 5.64 -6.81 -1.91
CA THR A 41 6.13 -6.51 -3.26
C THR A 41 5.04 -6.72 -4.30
N GLU A 42 4.31 -7.84 -4.22
CA GLU A 42 3.20 -8.15 -5.13
C GLU A 42 2.07 -7.12 -4.98
N LEU A 43 1.62 -6.87 -3.75
CA LEU A 43 0.52 -5.96 -3.46
C LEU A 43 0.83 -4.54 -3.95
N THR A 44 2.04 -4.03 -3.67
CA THR A 44 2.44 -2.69 -4.09
C THR A 44 2.64 -2.60 -5.61
N SER A 45 3.13 -3.66 -6.26
CA SER A 45 3.31 -3.69 -7.70
C SER A 45 1.99 -3.71 -8.45
N THR A 46 0.96 -4.34 -7.90
CA THR A 46 -0.40 -4.40 -8.49
C THR A 46 -1.22 -3.15 -8.17
N PHE A 47 -1.28 -2.75 -6.90
CA PHE A 47 -2.10 -1.62 -6.46
C PHE A 47 -1.65 -0.29 -7.06
N LEU A 48 -0.34 -0.09 -7.26
CA LEU A 48 0.22 1.16 -7.78
C LEU A 48 0.34 1.19 -9.31
N GLN A 49 -0.27 0.23 -10.02
CA GLN A 49 -0.39 0.32 -11.48
C GLN A 49 -1.32 1.47 -11.86
N PRO A 50 -1.02 2.24 -12.92
CA PRO A 50 -1.90 3.31 -13.38
C PRO A 50 -3.35 2.87 -13.67
N SER A 51 -3.53 1.64 -14.16
CA SER A 51 -4.83 1.04 -14.46
C SER A 51 -5.66 0.77 -13.20
N VAL A 52 -5.01 0.47 -12.08
CA VAL A 52 -5.65 0.20 -10.78
C VAL A 52 -5.82 1.49 -9.99
N GLN A 53 -4.83 2.38 -10.05
CA GLN A 53 -4.82 3.64 -9.32
C GLN A 53 -4.63 4.85 -10.26
N PRO A 54 -5.72 5.34 -10.89
CA PRO A 54 -5.68 6.45 -11.83
C PRO A 54 -5.13 7.75 -11.23
N LEU A 55 -5.30 7.95 -9.91
CA LEU A 55 -4.79 9.13 -9.19
C LEU A 55 -3.27 9.31 -9.30
N LEU A 56 -2.51 8.25 -9.61
CA LEU A 56 -1.07 8.33 -9.84
C LEU A 56 -0.70 9.01 -11.17
N ALA A 57 -1.65 9.12 -12.11
CA ALA A 57 -1.45 9.75 -13.41
C ALA A 57 -2.07 11.16 -13.49
N SER A 58 -2.82 11.56 -12.46
CA SER A 58 -3.46 12.88 -12.40
C SER A 58 -2.53 13.92 -11.78
N PRO A 59 -2.38 15.11 -12.39
CA PRO A 59 -1.67 16.21 -11.77
C PRO A 59 -2.52 16.85 -10.66
N PHE A 60 -1.83 17.37 -9.64
CA PHE A 60 -2.41 18.11 -8.52
C PHE A 60 -1.92 19.56 -8.53
N ALA A 61 -2.70 20.46 -7.93
CA ALA A 61 -2.42 21.90 -7.95
C ALA A 61 -1.26 22.28 -7.01
N SER A 62 -1.00 21.44 -5.99
CA SER A 62 0.08 21.63 -5.04
C SER A 62 0.75 20.32 -4.64
N ARG A 63 1.96 20.43 -4.09
CA ARG A 63 2.67 19.31 -3.47
C ARG A 63 1.89 18.74 -2.28
N ASP A 64 1.24 19.59 -1.50
CA ASP A 64 0.50 19.18 -0.31
C ASP A 64 -0.72 18.33 -0.68
N GLU A 65 -1.43 18.69 -1.76
CA GLU A 65 -2.51 17.86 -2.31
C GLU A 65 -2.01 16.50 -2.76
N ALA A 66 -0.90 16.45 -3.51
CA ALA A 66 -0.28 15.19 -3.91
C ALA A 66 0.11 14.34 -2.69
N ALA A 67 0.70 14.95 -1.66
CA ALA A 67 1.09 14.27 -0.42
C ALA A 67 -0.10 13.72 0.37
N ILE A 68 -1.24 14.42 0.39
CA ILE A 68 -2.48 13.91 1.00
C ILE A 68 -2.92 12.62 0.28
N VAL A 69 -2.91 12.62 -1.05
CA VAL A 69 -3.24 11.43 -1.85
C VAL A 69 -2.24 10.30 -1.56
N GLU A 70 -0.94 10.60 -1.51
CA GLU A 70 0.07 9.58 -1.17
C GLU A 70 -0.22 8.92 0.19
N GLY A 71 -0.58 9.71 1.21
CA GLY A 71 -0.95 9.21 2.54
C GLY A 71 -2.20 8.33 2.52
N GLN A 72 -3.25 8.75 1.80
CA GLN A 72 -4.48 7.96 1.65
C GLN A 72 -4.24 6.61 0.96
N LEU A 73 -3.42 6.61 -0.09
CA LEU A 73 -3.05 5.40 -0.82
C LEU A 73 -2.19 4.48 0.05
N ALA A 74 -1.24 5.05 0.79
CA ALA A 74 -0.43 4.29 1.74
C ALA A 74 -1.31 3.61 2.80
N GLN A 75 -2.26 4.33 3.41
CA GLN A 75 -3.15 3.74 4.42
C GLN A 75 -4.03 2.63 3.84
N SER A 76 -4.54 2.80 2.62
CA SER A 76 -5.35 1.79 1.92
C SER A 76 -4.55 0.51 1.66
N LEU A 77 -3.29 0.66 1.25
CA LEU A 77 -2.34 -0.45 1.08
C LEU A 77 -2.04 -1.17 2.39
N VAL A 78 -1.76 -0.43 3.47
CA VAL A 78 -1.53 -0.99 4.82
C VAL A 78 -2.73 -1.83 5.25
N ASN A 79 -3.95 -1.31 5.09
CA ASN A 79 -5.18 -2.00 5.45
C ASN A 79 -5.38 -3.28 4.64
N SER A 80 -5.10 -3.22 3.33
CA SER A 80 -5.22 -4.36 2.41
C SER A 80 -4.21 -5.45 2.76
N TYR A 81 -2.95 -5.08 3.02
CA TYR A 81 -1.90 -5.98 3.44
C TYR A 81 -2.27 -6.72 4.74
N ARG A 82 -2.67 -5.98 5.78
CA ARG A 82 -3.10 -6.56 7.07
C ARG A 82 -4.30 -7.48 6.91
N ARG A 83 -5.28 -7.10 6.09
CA ARG A 83 -6.45 -7.93 5.80
C ARG A 83 -6.06 -9.27 5.16
N ILE A 84 -5.16 -9.25 4.18
CA ILE A 84 -4.69 -10.48 3.51
C ILE A 84 -3.94 -11.38 4.48
N LEU A 85 -3.04 -10.82 5.31
CA LEU A 85 -2.33 -11.61 6.31
C LEU A 85 -3.27 -12.27 7.32
N ARG A 86 -4.28 -11.54 7.82
CA ARG A 86 -5.30 -12.10 8.71
C ARG A 86 -6.10 -13.22 8.02
N GLN A 87 -6.49 -13.02 6.76
CA GLN A 87 -7.22 -14.04 6.00
C GLN A 87 -6.40 -15.32 5.82
N ARG A 88 -5.07 -15.21 5.60
CA ARG A 88 -4.18 -16.38 5.52
C ARG A 88 -4.07 -17.15 6.84
N GLN A 89 -4.37 -16.50 7.97
CA GLN A 89 -4.42 -17.14 9.29
C GLN A 89 -5.80 -17.76 9.60
N ASP A 90 -6.85 -17.50 8.81
CA ASP A 90 -8.14 -18.17 8.98
C ASP A 90 -8.01 -19.64 8.55
N VAL A 91 -8.35 -20.54 9.47
CA VAL A 91 -8.27 -22.00 9.31
C VAL A 91 -9.00 -22.48 8.05
N ARG A 92 -10.10 -21.82 7.66
CA ARG A 92 -10.85 -22.18 6.45
C ARG A 92 -10.08 -21.88 5.16
N VAL A 93 -9.32 -20.78 5.14
CA VAL A 93 -8.45 -20.44 4.00
C VAL A 93 -7.28 -21.40 3.91
N GLN A 94 -6.72 -21.81 5.06
CA GLN A 94 -5.65 -22.80 5.11
C GLN A 94 -6.11 -24.17 4.60
N GLN A 95 -7.30 -24.61 5.01
CA GLN A 95 -7.90 -25.86 4.50
C GLN A 95 -8.16 -25.81 3.00
N LEU A 96 -8.61 -24.66 2.47
CA LEU A 96 -8.86 -24.52 1.04
C LEU A 96 -7.54 -24.50 0.21
N ASN A 97 -6.52 -23.79 0.70
CA ASN A 97 -5.20 -23.75 0.06
C ASN A 97 -4.48 -25.11 0.10
N ALA A 98 -4.80 -25.98 1.05
CA ALA A 98 -4.23 -27.33 1.11
C ALA A 98 -4.85 -28.32 0.09
N LEU A 99 -5.95 -27.93 -0.58
CA LEU A 99 -6.65 -28.74 -1.58
C LEU A 99 -6.29 -28.34 -3.02
N LEU A 100 -5.43 -27.33 -3.20
CA LEU A 100 -4.94 -26.82 -4.49
C LEU A 100 -3.44 -27.12 -4.62
#